data_AF-A0AB35W4K9-F1
#
_entry.id   AF-A0AB35W4K9-F1
#
_cell.length_a   1.000
_cell.length_b   1.000
_cell.length_c   1.000
_cell.angle_alpha   90.00
_cell.angle_beta   90.00
_cell.angle_gamma   90.00
#
_symmetry.space_group_name_H-M   'P 1'
#
loop_
_entity.id
_entity.type
_entity.pdbx_description
1 polymer ?
#
loop_
_entity_poly.entity_id
_entity_poly.type
_entity_poly.pdbx_seq_one_letter_code
_entity_poly.pdbx_strand_id
1 'polypeptide(L)'
;VTTGDSKLDSNGLTIAGGPSVTKTGIDAAGNTISNVAAGTNATDAVNKGQLDALSTSSNNKTDALGNSTANNLGGGASYDSTTGAVSSPTYVTTKTDGTTVNASNVGDALTNLNNEVVKPMTFAGNSGTVDRKLGETLNITGGLTASGSNSNVKTVISGNTVDIQLADAPV
;
A
#
# COMPACT_ATOMS: atom_id res chain seq x y z
N VAL A 1 31.89 -47.03 -39.51
CA VAL A 1 32.13 -46.28 -40.76
C VAL A 1 32.64 -44.90 -40.40
N THR A 2 33.57 -44.34 -41.17
CA THR A 2 34.07 -42.99 -40.96
C THR A 2 34.02 -42.25 -42.28
N THR A 3 33.45 -41.05 -42.29
CA THR A 3 33.34 -40.18 -43.46
C THR A 3 33.62 -38.74 -43.02
N GLY A 4 34.78 -38.20 -43.41
CA GLY A 4 35.28 -36.95 -42.84
C GLY A 4 35.39 -37.02 -41.31
N ASP A 5 34.92 -35.99 -40.62
CA ASP A 5 34.91 -35.92 -39.15
C ASP A 5 33.80 -36.76 -38.49
N SER A 6 32.89 -37.32 -39.29
CA SER A 6 31.80 -38.15 -38.78
C SER A 6 32.24 -39.61 -38.63
N LYS A 7 31.98 -40.19 -37.46
CA LYS A 7 32.22 -41.60 -37.16
C LYS A 7 30.94 -42.23 -36.60
N LEU A 8 30.53 -43.36 -37.17
CA LEU A 8 29.44 -44.19 -36.67
C LEU A 8 29.98 -45.59 -36.33
N ASP A 9 29.85 -45.98 -35.06
CA ASP A 9 30.32 -47.25 -34.52
C ASP A 9 29.36 -47.84 -33.45
N SER A 10 29.83 -48.81 -32.66
CA SER A 10 29.03 -49.49 -31.63
C SER A 10 28.60 -48.59 -30.46
N ASN A 11 29.15 -47.38 -30.34
CA ASN A 11 28.81 -46.40 -29.30
C ASN A 11 27.81 -45.35 -29.79
N GLY A 12 27.66 -45.15 -31.11
CA GLY A 12 26.74 -44.20 -31.73
C GLY A 12 27.38 -43.39 -32.85
N LEU A 13 26.83 -42.20 -33.11
CA LEU A 13 27.34 -41.20 -34.06
C LEU A 13 28.11 -40.11 -33.30
N THR A 14 29.32 -39.81 -33.74
CA THR A 14 30.14 -38.71 -33.23
C THR A 14 30.67 -37.88 -34.39
N ILE A 15 30.65 -36.55 -34.27
CA ILE A 15 31.34 -35.63 -35.18
C ILE A 15 32.52 -35.02 -34.41
N ALA A 16 33.76 -35.19 -34.89
CA ALA A 16 34.92 -34.62 -34.22
C ALA A 16 34.82 -33.09 -34.15
N GLY A 17 34.92 -32.53 -32.94
CA GLY A 17 34.71 -31.09 -32.71
C GLY A 17 33.26 -30.61 -32.85
N GLY A 18 32.28 -31.52 -32.95
CA GLY A 18 30.88 -31.21 -33.16
C GLY A 18 29.91 -32.09 -32.34
N PRO A 19 28.61 -32.06 -32.67
CA PRO A 19 27.59 -32.81 -31.95
C PRO A 19 27.78 -34.33 -31.98
N SER A 20 27.14 -35.03 -31.03
CA SER A 20 27.11 -36.49 -31.00
C SER A 20 25.77 -37.06 -30.52
N VAL A 21 25.49 -38.30 -30.92
CA VAL A 21 24.36 -39.13 -30.47
C VAL A 21 24.92 -40.50 -30.10
N THR A 22 24.98 -40.79 -28.80
CA THR A 22 25.59 -42.02 -28.27
C THR A 22 24.64 -42.74 -27.33
N LYS A 23 25.03 -43.94 -26.87
CA LYS A 23 24.27 -44.71 -25.86
C LYS A 23 24.02 -43.95 -24.56
N THR A 24 24.82 -42.93 -24.24
CA THR A 24 24.68 -42.14 -23.02
C THR A 24 23.85 -40.87 -23.22
N GLY A 25 23.44 -40.54 -24.44
CA GLY A 25 22.62 -39.37 -24.75
C GLY A 25 23.08 -38.58 -25.98
N ILE A 26 22.59 -37.36 -26.07
CA ILE A 26 22.87 -36.42 -27.15
C ILE A 26 23.68 -35.26 -26.60
N ASP A 27 24.76 -34.90 -27.27
CA ASP A 27 25.55 -33.70 -27.00
C ASP A 27 25.47 -32.75 -28.19
N ALA A 28 25.00 -31.52 -27.97
CA ALA A 28 24.92 -30.50 -29.01
C ALA A 28 26.26 -29.76 -29.24
N ALA A 29 27.29 -30.03 -28.44
CA ALA A 29 28.60 -29.39 -28.49
C ALA A 29 28.52 -27.84 -28.46
N GLY A 30 27.61 -27.31 -27.63
CA GLY A 30 27.38 -25.85 -27.48
C GLY A 30 26.59 -25.20 -28.63
N ASN A 31 26.13 -25.97 -29.62
CA ASN A 31 25.33 -25.44 -30.72
C ASN A 31 23.84 -25.30 -30.35
N THR A 32 23.16 -24.35 -30.99
CA THR A 32 21.70 -24.23 -30.92
C THR A 32 21.02 -25.42 -31.60
N ILE A 33 20.01 -26.00 -30.96
CA ILE A 33 19.11 -26.99 -31.57
C ILE A 33 17.89 -26.24 -32.11
N SER A 34 17.80 -26.08 -33.44
CA SER A 34 16.69 -25.41 -34.11
C SER A 34 15.57 -26.39 -34.50
N ASN A 35 14.41 -25.85 -34.87
CA ASN A 35 13.23 -26.62 -35.32
C ASN A 35 12.66 -27.59 -34.26
N VAL A 36 12.81 -27.26 -32.98
CA VAL A 36 12.16 -27.98 -31.88
C VAL A 36 10.71 -27.50 -31.78
N ALA A 37 9.76 -28.39 -32.11
CA ALA A 37 8.34 -28.14 -31.89
C ALA A 37 8.05 -27.90 -30.39
N ALA A 38 6.96 -27.21 -30.07
CA ALA A 38 6.57 -27.00 -28.68
C ALA A 38 6.29 -28.35 -28.02
N GLY A 39 6.90 -28.61 -26.87
CA GLY A 39 6.67 -29.83 -26.10
C GLY A 39 5.25 -29.88 -25.53
N THR A 40 4.63 -31.06 -25.55
CA THR A 40 3.28 -31.29 -25.03
C THR A 40 3.25 -32.30 -23.89
N ASN A 41 4.17 -33.26 -23.90
CA ASN A 41 4.34 -34.26 -22.84
C ASN A 41 5.37 -33.80 -21.81
N ALA A 42 5.31 -34.38 -20.60
CA ALA A 42 6.21 -34.02 -19.50
C ALA A 42 7.71 -34.23 -19.79
N THR A 43 8.05 -35.09 -20.76
CA THR A 43 9.43 -35.41 -21.15
C THR A 43 9.87 -34.76 -22.47
N ASP A 44 9.01 -33.94 -23.09
CA ASP A 44 9.38 -33.23 -24.31
C ASP A 44 10.33 -32.06 -23.97
N ALA A 45 11.22 -31.74 -24.90
CA ALA A 45 12.01 -30.52 -24.78
C ALA A 45 11.12 -29.28 -24.93
N VAL A 46 11.45 -28.21 -24.19
CA VAL A 46 10.81 -26.90 -24.35
C VAL A 46 11.57 -26.07 -25.37
N ASN A 47 10.85 -25.32 -26.22
CA ASN A 47 11.46 -24.36 -27.11
C ASN A 47 11.39 -22.92 -26.55
N LYS A 48 12.12 -21.99 -27.16
CA LYS A 48 12.17 -20.59 -26.71
C LYS A 48 10.79 -19.93 -26.67
N GLY A 49 9.90 -20.25 -27.61
CA GLY A 49 8.55 -19.67 -27.65
C GLY A 49 7.71 -20.02 -26.41
N GLN A 50 7.83 -21.23 -25.88
CA GLN A 50 7.17 -21.61 -24.62
C GLN A 50 7.74 -20.84 -23.43
N LEU A 51 9.06 -20.65 -23.38
CA LEU A 51 9.72 -19.87 -22.34
C LEU A 51 9.32 -18.38 -22.40
N ASP A 52 9.30 -17.78 -23.58
CA ASP A 52 8.88 -16.39 -23.79
C ASP A 52 7.40 -16.18 -23.40
N ALA A 53 6.53 -17.13 -23.73
CA ALA A 53 5.12 -17.09 -23.35
C ALA A 53 4.94 -17.17 -21.83
N LEU A 54 5.70 -18.03 -21.16
CA LEU A 54 5.71 -18.13 -19.70
C LEU A 54 6.20 -16.83 -19.06
N SER A 55 7.32 -16.28 -19.55
CA SER A 55 7.86 -15.00 -19.07
C SER A 55 6.84 -13.86 -19.22
N THR A 56 6.16 -13.80 -20.36
CA THR A 56 5.11 -12.80 -20.62
C THR A 56 3.94 -12.96 -19.64
N SER A 57 3.45 -14.19 -19.45
CA SER A 57 2.35 -14.46 -18.52
C SER A 57 2.70 -14.10 -17.07
N SER A 58 3.94 -14.42 -16.67
CA SER A 58 4.46 -14.07 -15.34
C SER A 58 4.52 -12.55 -15.15
N ASN A 59 5.10 -11.82 -16.10
CA ASN A 59 5.18 -10.36 -16.04
C ASN A 59 3.80 -9.71 -15.97
N ASN A 60 2.84 -10.16 -16.79
CA ASN A 60 1.46 -9.65 -16.75
C ASN A 60 0.80 -9.85 -15.37
N LYS A 61 1.03 -10.98 -14.70
CA LYS A 61 0.52 -11.23 -13.34
C LYS A 61 1.19 -10.33 -12.31
N THR A 62 2.50 -10.17 -12.38
CA THR A 62 3.26 -9.24 -11.52
C THR A 62 2.77 -7.81 -11.70
N ASP A 63 2.62 -7.37 -12.95
CA ASP A 63 2.14 -6.03 -13.26
C ASP A 63 0.71 -5.81 -12.75
N ALA A 64 -0.18 -6.79 -12.93
CA ALA A 64 -1.53 -6.71 -12.39
C ALA A 64 -1.54 -6.58 -10.86
N LEU A 65 -0.70 -7.34 -10.16
CA LEU A 65 -0.58 -7.27 -8.71
C LEU A 65 0.05 -5.94 -8.24
N GLY A 66 1.08 -5.46 -8.92
CA GLY A 66 1.73 -4.19 -8.65
C GLY A 66 0.76 -3.01 -8.80
N ASN A 67 0.03 -2.96 -9.92
CA ASN A 67 -1.01 -1.96 -10.15
C ASN A 67 -2.14 -2.05 -9.11
N SER A 68 -2.58 -3.27 -8.76
CA SER A 68 -3.61 -3.47 -7.73
C SER A 68 -3.12 -2.96 -6.37
N THR A 69 -1.87 -3.22 -6.01
CA THR A 69 -1.26 -2.75 -4.75
C THR A 69 -1.20 -1.23 -4.71
N ALA A 70 -0.71 -0.58 -5.77
CA ALA A 70 -0.66 0.88 -5.88
C ALA A 70 -2.06 1.52 -5.77
N ASN A 71 -3.06 0.97 -6.47
CA ASN A 71 -4.44 1.45 -6.41
C ASN A 71 -5.06 1.30 -5.02
N ASN A 72 -4.81 0.17 -4.33
CA ASN A 72 -5.32 -0.07 -2.98
C ASN A 72 -4.67 0.83 -1.93
N LEU A 73 -3.40 1.23 -2.12
CA LEU A 73 -2.79 2.28 -1.31
C LEU A 73 -3.42 3.64 -1.63
N GLY A 74 -3.69 3.95 -2.90
CA GLY A 74 -4.20 5.26 -3.28
C GLY A 74 -3.15 6.35 -3.03
N GLY A 75 -3.58 7.57 -2.70
CA GLY A 75 -2.66 8.68 -2.39
C GLY A 75 -1.66 9.02 -3.51
N GLY A 76 -1.95 8.65 -4.77
CA GLY A 76 -1.03 8.82 -5.89
C GLY A 76 0.12 7.79 -5.97
N ALA A 77 0.08 6.70 -5.19
CA ALA A 77 0.96 5.56 -5.39
C ALA A 77 0.80 5.00 -6.82
N SER A 78 1.91 4.56 -7.41
CA SER A 78 1.97 4.05 -8.77
C SER A 78 2.91 2.86 -8.86
N TYR A 79 2.67 1.95 -9.81
CA TYR A 79 3.55 0.83 -10.10
C TYR A 79 4.33 1.08 -11.40
N ASP A 80 5.63 0.80 -11.37
CA ASP A 80 6.52 0.85 -12.54
C ASP A 80 6.83 -0.58 -13.00
N SER A 81 6.30 -0.98 -14.15
CA SER A 81 6.50 -2.31 -14.74
C SER A 81 7.93 -2.56 -15.22
N THR A 82 8.74 -1.53 -15.37
CA THR A 82 10.15 -1.67 -15.77
C THR A 82 11.02 -2.10 -14.59
N THR A 83 10.76 -1.52 -13.42
CA THR A 83 11.56 -1.75 -12.20
C THR A 83 10.89 -2.72 -11.22
N GLY A 84 9.59 -2.97 -11.37
CA GLY A 84 8.79 -3.76 -10.43
C GLY A 84 8.46 -3.03 -9.13
N ALA A 85 8.78 -1.73 -9.02
CA ALA A 85 8.59 -0.95 -7.80
C ALA A 85 7.19 -0.34 -7.71
N VAL A 86 6.67 -0.25 -6.48
CA VAL A 86 5.49 0.55 -6.15
C VAL A 86 5.96 1.82 -5.42
N SER A 87 5.63 2.99 -5.94
CA SER A 87 5.95 4.27 -5.29
C SER A 87 5.15 4.46 -4.00
N SER A 88 5.70 5.21 -3.06
CA SER A 88 4.98 5.53 -1.84
C SER A 88 3.75 6.41 -2.13
N PRO A 89 2.60 6.17 -1.49
CA PRO A 89 1.47 7.10 -1.52
C PRO A 89 1.85 8.43 -0.85
N THR A 90 1.03 9.45 -1.04
CA THR A 90 1.03 10.70 -0.26
C THR A 90 -0.37 10.91 0.29
N TYR A 91 -0.54 10.67 1.58
CA TYR A 91 -1.76 11.03 2.30
C TYR A 91 -1.57 12.39 2.96
N VAL A 92 -2.59 13.24 2.87
CA VAL A 92 -2.57 14.58 3.49
C VAL A 92 -3.59 14.61 4.61
N THR A 93 -3.15 14.92 5.82
CA THR A 93 -4.03 15.18 6.97
C THR A 93 -4.04 16.66 7.25
N THR A 94 -5.21 17.29 7.24
CA THR A 94 -5.40 18.65 7.74
C THR A 94 -5.57 18.61 9.25
N LYS A 95 -4.73 19.34 9.96
CA LYS A 95 -4.74 19.44 11.42
C LYS A 95 -5.83 20.40 11.88
N THR A 96 -6.13 20.37 13.18
CA THR A 96 -7.10 21.28 13.79
C THR A 96 -6.69 22.77 13.73
N ASP A 97 -5.40 23.06 13.54
CA ASP A 97 -4.87 24.43 13.35
C ASP A 97 -4.91 24.91 11.88
N GLY A 98 -5.43 24.08 10.97
CA GLY A 98 -5.51 24.36 9.54
C GLY A 98 -4.23 24.07 8.75
N THR A 99 -3.12 23.73 9.40
CA THR A 99 -1.90 23.26 8.70
C THR A 99 -2.08 21.81 8.23
N THR A 100 -1.25 21.39 7.27
CA THR A 100 -1.27 20.00 6.78
C THR A 100 -0.03 19.24 7.20
N VAL A 101 -0.14 17.91 7.23
CA VAL A 101 0.98 16.99 7.35
C VAL A 101 0.82 15.87 6.33
N ASN A 102 1.93 15.50 5.70
CA ASN A 102 1.95 14.41 4.73
C ASN A 102 2.42 13.12 5.40
N ALA A 103 1.90 11.99 4.93
CA ALA A 103 2.33 10.64 5.29
C ALA A 103 2.55 9.80 4.02
N SER A 104 3.62 9.01 4.02
CA SER A 104 4.00 8.16 2.88
C SER A 104 3.56 6.70 3.02
N ASN A 105 2.83 6.38 4.10
CA ASN A 105 2.23 5.06 4.33
C ASN A 105 0.98 5.20 5.21
N VAL A 106 0.19 4.12 5.28
CA VAL A 106 -1.10 4.12 6.00
C VAL A 106 -0.91 4.25 7.52
N GLY A 107 0.14 3.65 8.08
CA GLY A 107 0.40 3.71 9.53
C GLY A 107 0.65 5.14 10.01
N ASP A 108 1.48 5.89 9.28
CA ASP A 108 1.76 7.29 9.58
C ASP A 108 0.53 8.17 9.35
N ALA A 109 -0.26 7.90 8.29
CA ALA A 109 -1.50 8.63 8.02
C ALA A 109 -2.53 8.45 9.15
N LEU A 110 -2.70 7.21 9.63
CA LEU A 110 -3.57 6.90 10.76
C LEU A 110 -3.04 7.50 12.07
N THR A 111 -1.73 7.50 12.27
CA THR A 111 -1.09 8.14 13.42
C THR A 111 -1.34 9.65 13.41
N ASN A 112 -1.17 10.30 12.25
CA ASN A 112 -1.48 11.72 12.09
C ASN A 112 -2.95 12.01 12.40
N LEU A 113 -3.89 11.22 11.86
CA LEU A 113 -5.32 11.39 12.16
C LEU A 113 -5.62 11.16 13.64
N ASN A 114 -5.07 10.11 14.25
CA ASN A 114 -5.29 9.79 15.66
C ASN A 114 -4.77 10.92 16.56
N ASN A 115 -3.60 11.48 16.26
CA ASN A 115 -3.04 12.60 17.01
C ASN A 115 -3.97 13.81 17.00
N GLU A 116 -4.65 14.09 15.88
CA GLU A 116 -5.63 15.18 15.79
C GLU A 116 -6.94 14.85 16.52
N VAL A 117 -7.44 13.62 16.39
CA VAL A 117 -8.71 13.17 17.02
C VAL A 117 -8.63 13.20 18.55
N VAL A 118 -7.45 12.93 19.13
CA VAL A 118 -7.27 12.93 20.60
C VAL A 118 -6.90 14.28 21.20
N LYS A 119 -6.73 15.33 20.38
CA LYS A 119 -6.51 16.69 20.90
C LYS A 119 -7.75 17.15 21.68
N PRO A 120 -7.58 17.70 22.89
CA PRO A 120 -8.71 18.16 23.67
C PRO A 120 -9.27 19.48 23.13
N MET A 121 -10.53 19.74 23.47
CA MET A 121 -11.09 21.09 23.47
C MET A 121 -10.83 21.74 24.82
N THR A 122 -10.21 22.91 24.81
CA THR A 122 -9.94 23.70 26.02
C THR A 122 -11.11 24.65 26.32
N PHE A 123 -11.66 24.57 27.53
CA PHE A 123 -12.64 25.51 28.06
C PHE A 123 -11.97 26.38 29.12
N ALA A 124 -11.96 27.69 28.90
CA ALA A 124 -11.44 28.65 29.87
C ALA A 124 -12.58 29.25 30.69
N GLY A 125 -12.40 29.33 32.00
CA GLY A 125 -13.28 30.10 32.88
C GLY A 125 -12.66 31.47 33.18
N ASN A 126 -13.34 32.26 34.03
CA ASN A 126 -12.78 33.51 34.56
C ASN A 126 -11.45 33.26 35.32
N SER A 127 -11.27 32.05 35.85
CA SER A 127 -10.01 31.55 36.39
C SER A 127 -9.85 30.08 36.01
N GLY A 128 -8.64 29.72 35.53
CA GLY A 128 -8.32 28.35 35.16
C GLY A 128 -8.89 27.88 33.82
N THR A 129 -8.48 26.68 33.42
CA THR A 129 -8.90 26.02 32.19
C THR A 129 -9.16 24.54 32.45
N VAL A 130 -9.97 23.93 31.59
CA VAL A 130 -10.21 22.49 31.60
C VAL A 130 -10.23 21.96 30.16
N ASP A 131 -9.43 20.93 29.91
CA ASP A 131 -9.28 20.31 28.58
C ASP A 131 -10.10 19.05 28.47
N ARG A 132 -11.16 19.03 27.64
CA ARG A 132 -12.01 17.84 27.45
C ARG A 132 -11.81 17.21 26.09
N LYS A 133 -11.60 15.89 26.08
CA LYS A 133 -11.51 15.07 24.88
C LYS A 133 -12.91 14.62 24.43
N LEU A 134 -13.02 14.20 23.18
CA LEU A 134 -14.24 13.59 22.66
C LEU A 134 -14.65 12.39 23.55
N GLY A 135 -15.91 12.37 23.97
CA GLY A 135 -16.47 11.35 24.85
C GLY A 135 -16.39 11.64 26.35
N GLU A 136 -15.65 12.68 26.78
CA GLU A 136 -15.66 13.10 28.19
C GLU A 136 -16.81 14.07 28.49
N THR A 137 -17.32 14.03 29.72
CA THR A 137 -18.36 14.96 30.19
C THR A 137 -17.73 16.26 30.71
N LEU A 138 -18.24 17.41 30.25
CA LEU A 138 -18.00 18.70 30.91
C LEU A 138 -19.12 18.96 31.92
N ASN A 139 -18.79 18.93 33.21
CA ASN A 139 -19.74 19.27 34.26
C ASN A 139 -19.82 20.79 34.43
N ILE A 140 -21.02 21.35 34.25
CA ILE A 140 -21.34 22.74 34.58
C ILE A 140 -22.41 22.66 35.68
N THR A 141 -22.04 23.03 36.91
CA THR A 141 -22.90 22.83 38.09
C THR A 141 -23.09 24.14 38.85
N GLY A 142 -24.28 24.30 39.41
CA GLY A 142 -24.60 25.30 40.42
C GLY A 142 -25.03 24.60 41.72
N GLY A 143 -25.06 25.32 42.84
CA GLY A 143 -25.36 24.74 44.16
C GLY A 143 -26.85 24.60 44.51
N LEU A 144 -27.78 25.00 43.64
CA LEU A 144 -29.23 24.98 43.94
C LEU A 144 -29.77 23.55 43.93
N THR A 145 -30.47 23.14 44.99
CA THR A 145 -31.07 21.79 45.13
C THR A 145 -32.59 21.77 44.91
N ALA A 146 -33.23 22.92 44.76
CA ALA A 146 -34.66 23.08 44.47
C ALA A 146 -34.90 23.31 42.96
N SER A 147 -36.17 23.47 42.54
CA SER A 147 -36.51 23.78 41.15
C SER A 147 -35.87 25.08 40.67
N GLY A 148 -35.19 25.05 39.52
CA GLY A 148 -34.59 26.22 38.88
C GLY A 148 -35.45 26.78 37.73
N SER A 149 -35.25 28.06 37.39
CA SER A 149 -35.78 28.71 36.19
C SER A 149 -34.64 29.23 35.33
N ASN A 150 -34.83 29.28 34.01
CA ASN A 150 -33.91 29.95 33.08
C ASN A 150 -34.32 31.39 32.74
N SER A 151 -35.43 31.91 33.28
CA SER A 151 -35.93 33.27 32.98
C SER A 151 -34.93 34.37 33.32
N ASN A 152 -34.06 34.12 34.29
CA ASN A 152 -33.06 35.08 34.77
C ASN A 152 -31.67 34.87 34.16
N VAL A 153 -31.47 33.85 33.30
CA VAL A 153 -30.16 33.58 32.70
C VAL A 153 -30.18 34.00 31.23
N LYS A 154 -29.25 34.87 30.85
CA LYS A 154 -29.04 35.28 29.47
C LYS A 154 -27.65 34.85 29.01
N THR A 155 -27.55 34.26 27.82
CA THR A 155 -26.26 33.96 27.18
C THR A 155 -26.01 34.92 26.02
N VAL A 156 -24.82 35.51 25.95
CA VAL A 156 -24.38 36.40 24.87
C VAL A 156 -23.08 35.87 24.28
N ILE A 157 -22.92 35.89 22.96
CA ILE A 157 -21.64 35.55 22.32
C ILE A 157 -20.85 36.84 22.09
N SER A 158 -19.61 36.88 22.59
CA SER A 158 -18.65 37.95 22.37
C SER A 158 -17.33 37.36 21.89
N GLY A 159 -17.09 37.40 20.57
CA GLY A 159 -15.95 36.71 19.95
C GLY A 159 -16.01 35.20 20.19
N ASN A 160 -15.05 34.67 20.94
CA ASN A 160 -14.94 33.25 21.32
C ASN A 160 -15.52 32.95 22.71
N THR A 161 -16.13 33.94 23.38
CA THR A 161 -16.67 33.78 24.74
C THR A 161 -18.19 33.67 24.71
N VAL A 162 -18.73 32.72 25.45
CA VAL A 162 -20.15 32.68 25.84
C VAL A 162 -20.27 33.37 27.19
N ASP A 163 -20.71 34.63 27.20
CA ASP A 163 -20.99 35.37 28.43
C ASP A 163 -22.32 34.88 29.02
N ILE A 164 -22.27 34.35 30.25
CA ILE A 164 -23.45 33.94 31.01
C ILE A 164 -23.78 35.07 32.01
N GLN A 165 -24.94 35.69 31.83
CA GLN A 165 -25.40 36.84 32.59
C GLN A 165 -26.63 36.47 33.41
N LEU A 166 -26.77 37.11 34.57
CA LEU A 166 -27.98 37.05 35.40
C LEU A 166 -28.75 38.36 35.27
N ALA A 167 -30.08 38.31 35.35
CA ALA A 167 -30.89 39.51 35.46
C ALA A 167 -30.53 40.28 36.74
N ASP A 168 -30.40 41.61 36.63
CA ASP A 168 -30.07 42.49 37.78
C ASP A 168 -31.12 42.39 38.91
N ALA A 169 -32.37 42.08 38.55
CA ALA A 169 -33.46 41.76 39.44
C ALA A 169 -34.06 40.39 39.05
N PRO A 170 -33.55 39.28 39.61
CA PRO A 170 -34.06 37.94 39.30
C PRO A 170 -35.53 37.80 39.73
N VAL A 171 -36.37 37.26 38.84
CA VAL A 171 -37.78 36.89 39.14
C VAL A 171 -37.91 35.48 39.70
#